data_AF-A0A081B8H9-F1
#
_entry.id   AF-A0A081B8H9-F1
#
_cell.length_a   1.000
_cell.length_b   1.000
_cell.length_c   1.000
_cell.angle_alpha   90.00
_cell.angle_beta   90.00
_cell.angle_gamma   90.00
#
_symmetry.space_group_name_H-M   'P 1'
#
loop_
_entity.id
_entity.type
_entity.pdbx_description
1 polymer ?
#
loop_
_entity_poly.entity_id
_entity_poly.type
_entity_poly.pdbx_seq_one_letter_code
_entity_poly.pdbx_strand_id
1 'polypeptide(L)'
;MSVFSAILIGILMGTVFGFALEKSRVFEPGMIVGQMQLRNFIMLKVFLTAVAVGALVLAVMTSMGWASLHPKGALYVADVIGGLILGAGIALAGACPGTVLAQIGAGYRDALFVLAGGIAGATFYGYLDPVLAPLLKTLDAGKITFADSFGLPYWFLAVLLAVLIGVVLFILEKVSPWRVEMGADVDGDLAP
;
A
#
# COMPACT_ATOMS: atom_id res chain seq x y z
N MET A 1 6.71 24.83 -8.24
CA MET A 1 5.61 24.30 -9.09
C MET A 1 4.37 25.13 -8.83
N SER A 2 3.60 25.50 -9.86
CA SER A 2 2.35 26.23 -9.64
C SER A 2 1.30 25.28 -9.06
N VAL A 3 0.41 25.77 -8.20
CA VAL A 3 -0.65 24.95 -7.58
C VAL A 3 -1.49 24.23 -8.63
N PHE A 4 -1.77 24.90 -9.76
CA PHE A 4 -2.47 24.33 -10.90
C PHE A 4 -1.76 23.10 -11.48
N SER A 5 -0.43 23.19 -11.69
CA SER A 5 0.36 22.07 -12.20
C SER A 5 0.36 20.87 -11.24
N ALA A 6 0.41 21.11 -9.92
CA ALA A 6 0.37 20.05 -8.93
C ALA A 6 -0.99 19.33 -8.91
N ILE A 7 -2.09 20.07 -9.03
CA ILE A 7 -3.44 19.49 -9.10
C ILE A 7 -3.58 18.62 -10.36
N LEU A 8 -3.12 19.11 -11.52
CA LEU A 8 -3.21 18.36 -12.77
C LEU A 8 -2.41 17.06 -12.72
N ILE A 9 -1.18 17.09 -12.19
CA ILE A 9 -0.35 15.90 -12.01
C ILE A 9 -1.01 14.94 -11.02
N GLY A 10 -1.58 15.44 -9.93
CA GLY A 10 -2.29 14.63 -8.94
C GLY A 10 -3.50 13.90 -9.52
N ILE A 11 -4.31 14.58 -10.33
CA ILE A 11 -5.45 13.96 -11.01
C ILE A 11 -4.97 12.87 -11.97
N LEU A 12 -3.98 13.17 -12.82
CA LEU A 12 -3.45 12.19 -13.78
C LEU A 12 -2.87 10.95 -13.08
N MET A 13 -2.08 11.14 -12.03
CA MET A 13 -1.51 10.03 -11.24
C MET A 13 -2.59 9.23 -10.54
N GLY A 14 -3.61 9.90 -9.98
CA GLY A 14 -4.77 9.26 -9.37
C GLY A 14 -5.57 8.42 -10.35
N THR A 15 -5.79 8.92 -11.57
CA THR A 15 -6.48 8.15 -12.64
C THR A 15 -5.70 6.91 -13.05
N VAL A 16 -4.38 7.04 -13.25
CA VAL A 16 -3.53 5.88 -13.60
C VAL A 16 -3.51 4.85 -12.47
N PHE A 17 -3.40 5.30 -11.22
CA PHE A 17 -3.44 4.42 -10.05
C PHE A 17 -4.80 3.72 -9.90
N GLY A 18 -5.90 4.47 -10.06
CA GLY A 18 -7.26 3.92 -10.02
C GLY A 18 -7.50 2.87 -11.11
N PHE A 19 -7.07 3.14 -12.34
CA PHE A 19 -7.15 2.19 -13.45
C PHE A 19 -6.35 0.90 -13.18
N ALA A 20 -5.15 1.02 -12.60
CA ALA A 20 -4.34 -0.14 -12.22
C ALA A 20 -5.00 -0.98 -11.11
N LEU A 21 -5.62 -0.32 -10.12
CA LEU A 21 -6.38 -1.00 -9.07
C LEU A 21 -7.62 -1.71 -9.64
N GLU A 22 -8.37 -1.05 -10.52
CA GLU A 22 -9.55 -1.63 -11.16
C GLU A 22 -9.18 -2.88 -11.99
N LYS A 23 -8.15 -2.77 -12.83
CA LYS A 23 -7.69 -3.88 -13.67
C LYS A 23 -7.17 -5.07 -12.86
N SER A 24 -6.55 -4.82 -11.71
CA SER A 24 -6.02 -5.88 -10.85
C SER A 24 -7.08 -6.52 -9.95
N ARG A 25 -8.30 -5.96 -9.87
CA ARG A 25 -9.41 -6.40 -9.00
C ARG A 25 -9.07 -6.57 -7.52
N VAL A 26 -7.90 -6.10 -7.08
CA VAL A 26 -7.47 -6.15 -5.67
C VAL A 26 -8.31 -5.26 -4.75
N PHE A 27 -9.17 -4.43 -5.33
CA PHE A 27 -10.13 -3.61 -4.60
C PHE A 27 -11.38 -4.39 -4.18
N GLU A 28 -11.63 -5.61 -4.67
CA GLU A 28 -12.79 -6.40 -4.27
C GLU A 28 -12.70 -6.83 -2.79
N PRO A 29 -13.77 -6.65 -1.98
CA PRO A 29 -13.72 -7.00 -0.56
C PRO A 29 -13.39 -8.47 -0.29
N GLY A 30 -13.86 -9.38 -1.15
CA GLY A 30 -13.55 -10.82 -1.05
C GLY A 30 -12.06 -11.12 -1.22
N MET A 31 -11.35 -10.37 -2.07
CA MET A 31 -9.91 -10.50 -2.27
C MET A 31 -9.13 -10.03 -1.04
N ILE A 32 -9.55 -8.92 -0.46
CA ILE A 32 -8.92 -8.33 0.74
C ILE A 32 -9.11 -9.25 1.95
N VAL A 33 -10.34 -9.73 2.18
CA VAL A 33 -10.63 -10.67 3.27
C VAL A 33 -9.95 -12.01 3.03
N GLY A 34 -9.94 -12.50 1.79
CA GLY A 34 -9.25 -13.73 1.39
C GLY A 34 -7.74 -13.67 1.64
N GLN A 35 -7.12 -12.50 1.43
CA GLN A 35 -5.72 -12.27 1.76
C GLN A 35 -5.46 -12.31 3.26
N MET A 36 -6.33 -11.70 4.07
CA MET A 36 -6.21 -11.73 5.54
C MET A 36 -6.44 -13.13 6.12
N GLN A 37 -7.22 -13.97 5.43
CA GLN A 37 -7.41 -15.38 5.76
C GLN A 37 -6.33 -16.32 5.17
N LEU A 38 -5.31 -15.77 4.50
CA LEU A 38 -4.25 -16.53 3.81
C LEU A 38 -4.78 -17.53 2.77
N ARG A 39 -5.94 -17.24 2.17
CA ARG A 39 -6.57 -18.06 1.13
C ARG A 39 -6.19 -17.61 -0.29
N ASN A 40 -5.93 -16.32 -0.47
CA ASN A 40 -5.60 -15.74 -1.75
C ASN A 40 -4.38 -14.83 -1.60
N PHE A 41 -3.33 -15.03 -2.40
CA PHE A 41 -2.08 -14.27 -2.32
C PHE A 41 -1.91 -13.25 -3.46
N ILE A 42 -2.93 -13.03 -4.30
CA ILE A 42 -2.85 -12.10 -5.43
C ILE A 42 -2.56 -10.68 -4.95
N MET A 43 -3.27 -10.23 -3.91
CA MET A 43 -3.08 -8.89 -3.35
C MET A 43 -1.62 -8.72 -2.90
N LEU A 44 -1.07 -9.69 -2.18
CA LEU A 44 0.33 -9.69 -1.74
C LEU A 44 1.30 -9.63 -2.93
N LYS A 45 1.07 -10.40 -4.00
CA LYS A 45 1.92 -10.38 -5.21
C LYS A 45 1.92 -9.02 -5.91
N VAL A 46 0.74 -8.41 -6.05
CA VAL A 46 0.59 -7.10 -6.69
C VAL A 46 1.31 -6.02 -5.86
N PHE A 47 1.14 -6.01 -4.54
CA PHE A 47 1.83 -5.03 -3.69
C PHE A 47 3.35 -5.25 -3.64
N LEU A 48 3.81 -6.49 -3.57
CA LEU A 48 5.24 -6.81 -3.58
C LEU A 48 5.91 -6.39 -4.90
N THR A 49 5.28 -6.66 -6.05
CA THR A 49 5.80 -6.20 -7.35
C THR A 49 5.85 -4.67 -7.42
N ALA A 50 4.79 -3.99 -6.96
CA ALA A 50 4.75 -2.53 -6.90
C ALA A 50 5.87 -1.94 -6.01
N VAL A 51 6.13 -2.56 -4.85
CA VAL A 51 7.22 -2.15 -3.94
C VAL A 51 8.59 -2.34 -4.59
N ALA A 52 8.82 -3.50 -5.24
CA ALA A 52 10.10 -3.77 -5.91
C ALA A 52 10.37 -2.77 -7.03
N VAL A 53 9.39 -2.52 -7.91
CA VAL A 53 9.51 -1.55 -8.99
C VAL A 53 9.65 -0.13 -8.45
N GLY A 54 8.84 0.25 -7.46
CA GLY A 54 8.90 1.56 -6.84
C GLY A 54 10.25 1.86 -6.19
N ALA A 55 10.83 0.90 -5.49
CA ALA A 55 12.17 1.03 -4.90
C ALA A 55 13.26 1.25 -5.98
N LEU A 56 13.19 0.51 -7.09
CA LEU A 56 14.13 0.70 -8.21
C LEU A 56 13.97 2.07 -8.88
N VAL A 57 12.74 2.51 -9.13
CA VAL A 57 12.46 3.83 -9.71
C VAL A 57 12.98 4.94 -8.77
N LEU A 58 12.73 4.83 -7.47
CA LEU A 58 13.25 5.78 -6.49
C LEU A 58 14.78 5.79 -6.45
N ALA A 59 15.43 4.63 -6.55
CA ALA A 59 16.90 4.54 -6.61
C ALA A 59 17.48 5.27 -7.83
N VAL A 60 16.82 5.15 -8.98
CA VAL A 60 17.20 5.84 -10.20
C VAL A 60 16.95 7.35 -10.08
N MET A 61 15.81 7.77 -9.54
CA MET A 61 15.50 9.20 -9.38
C MET A 61 16.39 9.89 -8.33
N THR A 62 16.74 9.19 -7.25
CA THR A 62 17.65 9.72 -6.23
C THR A 62 19.10 9.79 -6.71
N SER A 63 19.58 8.81 -7.49
CA SER A 63 20.92 8.86 -8.08
C SER A 63 21.08 9.97 -9.12
N MET A 64 20.01 10.33 -9.85
CA MET A 64 19.98 11.48 -10.76
C MET A 64 19.74 12.82 -10.05
N GLY A 65 19.51 12.83 -8.74
CA GLY A 65 19.24 14.06 -7.98
C GLY A 65 17.86 14.69 -8.26
N TRP A 66 16.94 13.98 -8.91
CA TRP A 66 15.60 14.47 -9.23
C TRP A 66 14.61 14.35 -8.05
N ALA A 67 14.89 13.46 -7.10
CA ALA A 67 14.05 13.24 -5.93
C ALA A 67 14.90 13.12 -4.66
N SER A 68 14.43 13.73 -3.57
CA SER A 68 14.98 13.58 -2.23
C SER A 68 14.15 12.58 -1.41
N LEU A 69 14.82 11.68 -0.69
CA LEU A 69 14.16 10.75 0.21
C LEU A 69 13.74 11.51 1.48
N HIS A 70 12.44 11.50 1.78
CA HIS A 70 11.88 12.09 3.01
C HIS A 70 11.33 10.99 3.93
N PRO A 71 12.19 10.20 4.58
CA PRO A 71 11.75 9.16 5.49
C PRO A 71 10.99 9.77 6.66
N LYS A 72 9.88 9.13 7.02
CA LYS A 72 9.15 9.45 8.24
C LYS A 72 9.88 8.84 9.44
N GLY A 73 9.82 9.49 10.60
CA GLY A 73 10.41 8.96 11.82
C GLY A 73 9.76 7.64 12.21
N ALA A 74 10.56 6.68 12.64
CA ALA A 74 10.09 5.39 13.15
C ALA A 74 9.63 5.57 14.60
N LEU A 75 8.32 5.48 14.82
CA LEU A 75 7.69 5.61 16.12
C LEU A 75 7.15 4.23 16.49
N TYR A 76 8.00 3.37 17.06
CA TYR A 76 7.69 1.94 17.19
C TYR A 76 6.34 1.66 17.88
N VAL A 77 6.01 2.43 18.92
CA VAL A 77 4.72 2.28 19.63
C VAL A 77 3.54 2.65 18.73
N ALA A 78 3.64 3.78 18.03
CA ALA A 78 2.60 4.24 17.12
C ALA A 78 2.45 3.32 15.91
N ASP A 79 3.56 2.87 15.34
CA ASP A 79 3.59 2.04 14.14
C ASP A 79 3.03 0.63 14.42
N VAL A 80 3.38 0.04 15.56
CA VAL A 80 2.87 -1.29 15.94
C VAL A 80 1.39 -1.22 16.34
N ILE A 81 1.02 -0.32 17.25
CA ILE A 81 -0.38 -0.23 17.72
C ILE A 81 -1.29 0.23 16.59
N GLY A 82 -0.89 1.27 15.86
CA GLY A 82 -1.64 1.79 14.72
C GLY A 82 -1.74 0.77 13.59
N GLY A 83 -0.65 0.05 13.30
CA GLY A 83 -0.63 -1.01 12.29
C GLY A 83 -1.57 -2.17 12.63
N LEU A 84 -1.63 -2.60 13.90
CA LEU A 84 -2.54 -3.64 14.36
C LEU A 84 -4.00 -3.20 14.28
N ILE A 85 -4.32 -1.98 14.72
CA ILE A 85 -5.68 -1.43 14.64
C ILE A 85 -6.12 -1.29 13.19
N LEU A 86 -5.25 -0.75 12.32
CA LEU A 86 -5.53 -0.61 10.90
C LEU A 86 -5.71 -1.97 10.22
N GLY A 87 -4.85 -2.94 10.53
CA GLY A 87 -4.95 -4.31 10.01
C GLY A 87 -6.26 -5.00 10.41
N ALA A 88 -6.65 -4.90 11.69
CA ALA A 88 -7.94 -5.40 12.17
C ALA A 88 -9.11 -4.69 11.46
N GLY A 89 -9.03 -3.38 11.27
CA GLY A 89 -10.02 -2.61 10.52
C GLY A 89 -10.16 -3.07 9.07
N ILE A 90 -9.04 -3.29 8.37
CA ILE A 90 -9.03 -3.79 6.98
C ILE A 90 -9.65 -5.20 6.91
N ALA A 91 -9.32 -6.07 7.86
CA ALA A 91 -9.86 -7.43 7.92
C ALA A 91 -11.39 -7.45 8.15
N LEU A 92 -11.91 -6.51 8.96
CA LEU A 92 -13.34 -6.39 9.24
C LEU A 92 -14.11 -5.69 8.11
N ALA A 93 -13.56 -4.61 7.56
CA ALA A 93 -14.23 -3.79 6.56
C ALA A 93 -14.09 -4.35 5.13
N GLY A 94 -13.11 -5.21 4.87
CA GLY A 94 -12.80 -5.69 3.52
C GLY A 94 -12.36 -4.56 2.59
N ALA A 95 -11.76 -3.50 3.14
CA ALA A 95 -11.33 -2.33 2.38
C ALA A 95 -10.18 -1.64 3.11
N CYS A 96 -9.30 -0.99 2.36
CA CYS A 96 -8.19 -0.21 2.89
C CYS A 96 -8.28 1.23 2.38
N PRO A 97 -7.58 2.20 2.99
CA PRO A 97 -7.72 3.61 2.62
C PRO A 97 -7.37 3.91 1.15
N GLY A 98 -6.55 3.07 0.51
CA GLY A 98 -6.24 3.19 -0.92
C GLY A 98 -7.30 2.55 -1.83
N THR A 99 -7.88 1.42 -1.44
CA THR A 99 -8.84 0.69 -2.28
C THR A 99 -10.28 1.19 -2.14
N VAL A 100 -10.62 1.84 -1.01
CA VAL A 100 -11.99 2.35 -0.77
C VAL A 100 -12.45 3.35 -1.84
N LEU A 101 -11.54 4.18 -2.36
CA LEU A 101 -11.85 5.12 -3.44
C LEU A 101 -12.12 4.40 -4.77
N ALA A 102 -11.35 3.35 -5.06
CA ALA A 102 -11.58 2.50 -6.23
C ALA A 102 -12.89 1.70 -6.10
N GLN A 103 -13.22 1.20 -4.91
CA GLN A 103 -14.48 0.51 -4.62
C GLN A 103 -15.71 1.42 -4.83
N ILE A 104 -15.63 2.68 -4.41
CA ILE A 104 -16.68 3.68 -4.67
C ILE A 104 -16.84 3.90 -6.18
N GLY A 105 -15.71 4.05 -6.90
CA GLY A 105 -15.72 4.19 -8.36
C GLY A 105 -16.34 2.98 -9.08
N ALA A 106 -16.10 1.78 -8.57
CA ALA A 106 -16.67 0.53 -9.08
C ALA A 106 -18.13 0.27 -8.66
N GLY A 107 -18.72 1.10 -7.79
CA GLY A 107 -20.12 1.04 -7.41
C GLY A 107 -20.46 0.23 -6.14
N TYR A 108 -19.47 -0.13 -5.32
CA TYR A 108 -19.71 -0.76 -4.02
C TYR A 108 -20.31 0.25 -3.04
N ARG A 109 -21.57 0.05 -2.64
CA ARG A 109 -22.28 0.94 -1.71
C ARG A 109 -21.69 0.89 -0.30
N ASP A 110 -21.18 -0.27 0.10
CA ASP A 110 -20.59 -0.48 1.43
C ASP A 110 -19.31 0.34 1.64
N ALA A 111 -18.58 0.61 0.55
CA ALA A 111 -17.34 1.39 0.58
C ALA A 111 -17.54 2.84 1.04
N LEU A 112 -18.73 3.43 0.81
CA LEU A 112 -19.05 4.77 1.31
C LEU A 112 -19.08 4.82 2.84
N PHE A 113 -19.62 3.79 3.49
CA PHE A 113 -19.64 3.70 4.94
C PHE A 113 -18.24 3.48 5.51
N VAL A 114 -17.42 2.67 4.84
CA VAL A 114 -16.02 2.50 5.23
C VAL A 114 -15.23 3.81 5.09
N LEU A 115 -15.43 4.56 4.00
CA LEU A 115 -14.79 5.86 3.81
C LEU A 115 -15.22 6.84 4.91
N ALA A 116 -16.52 6.93 5.19
CA ALA A 116 -17.04 7.79 6.24
C ALA A 116 -16.47 7.42 7.62
N GLY A 117 -16.42 6.13 7.95
CA GLY A 117 -15.81 5.61 9.17
C GLY A 117 -14.31 5.92 9.25
N GLY A 118 -13.58 5.78 8.14
CA GLY A 118 -12.17 6.14 8.04
C GLY A 118 -11.90 7.62 8.26
N ILE A 119 -12.71 8.50 7.66
CA ILE A 119 -12.62 9.96 7.87
C ILE A 119 -12.95 10.31 9.32
N ALA A 120 -14.01 9.72 9.89
CA ALA A 120 -14.39 9.94 11.28
C ALA A 120 -13.27 9.48 12.24
N GLY A 121 -12.69 8.29 12.00
CA GLY A 121 -11.57 7.77 12.77
C GLY A 121 -10.32 8.63 12.66
N ALA A 122 -9.96 9.09 11.46
CA ALA A 122 -8.82 9.98 11.25
C ALA A 122 -9.01 11.34 11.93
N THR A 123 -10.23 11.88 11.87
CA THR A 123 -10.59 13.13 12.55
C THR A 123 -10.52 12.98 14.06
N PHE A 124 -11.08 11.88 14.59
CA PHE A 124 -11.06 11.58 16.01
C PHE A 124 -9.63 11.38 16.54
N TYR A 125 -8.80 10.64 15.79
CA TYR A 125 -7.37 10.52 16.08
C TYR A 125 -6.68 11.89 16.07
N GLY A 126 -6.98 12.76 15.11
CA GLY A 126 -6.42 14.11 15.05
C GLY A 126 -6.71 14.97 16.29
N TYR A 127 -7.88 14.82 16.91
CA TYR A 127 -8.21 15.49 18.17
C TYR A 127 -7.56 14.84 19.40
N LEU A 128 -7.31 13.53 19.36
CA LEU A 128 -6.67 12.77 20.43
C LEU A 128 -5.13 12.82 20.38
N ASP A 129 -4.55 13.15 19.22
CA ASP A 129 -3.11 13.27 19.02
C ASP A 129 -2.40 14.11 20.10
N PRO A 130 -2.87 15.29 20.55
CA PRO A 130 -2.18 16.03 21.62
C PRO A 130 -2.07 15.27 22.95
N VAL A 131 -3.00 14.34 23.22
CA VAL A 131 -3.02 13.54 24.45
C VAL A 131 -2.23 12.24 24.27
N LEU A 132 -2.28 11.64 23.08
CA LEU A 132 -1.61 10.37 22.77
C LEU A 132 -0.14 10.56 22.34
N ALA A 133 0.20 11.69 21.72
CA ALA A 133 1.54 11.97 21.22
C ALA A 133 2.66 11.82 22.27
N PRO A 134 2.50 12.21 23.55
CA PRO A 134 3.52 11.99 24.58
C PRO A 134 3.79 10.50 24.81
N LEU A 135 2.75 9.66 24.77
CA LEU A 135 2.84 8.21 24.94
C LEU A 135 3.38 7.53 23.69
N LEU A 136 2.94 7.96 22.51
CA LEU A 136 3.33 7.38 21.22
C LEU A 136 4.77 7.72 20.83
N LYS A 137 5.32 8.84 21.31
CA LYS A 137 6.72 9.25 21.10
C LYS A 137 7.70 8.71 22.14
N THR A 138 7.26 7.86 23.07
CA THR A 138 8.12 7.28 24.11
C THR A 138 9.26 6.43 23.55
N LEU A 139 9.03 5.77 22.41
CA LEU A 139 10.05 5.04 21.65
C LEU A 139 10.20 5.65 20.25
N ASP A 140 10.57 6.93 20.23
CA ASP A 140 10.96 7.62 18.99
C ASP A 140 12.38 7.23 18.62
N ALA A 141 12.51 6.46 17.54
CA ALA A 141 13.80 6.07 16.99
C ALA A 141 14.37 7.14 16.04
N GLY A 142 13.60 8.18 15.72
CA GLY A 142 13.95 9.18 14.72
C GLY A 142 13.82 8.65 13.30
N LYS A 143 14.36 9.40 12.34
CA LYS A 143 14.37 9.02 10.92
C LYS A 143 15.48 8.00 10.66
N ILE A 144 15.25 6.75 11.05
CA ILE A 144 16.17 5.67 10.74
C ILE A 144 15.77 5.08 9.39
N THR A 145 16.68 5.11 8.44
CA THR A 145 16.56 4.30 7.23
C THR A 145 17.56 3.15 7.26
N PHE A 146 17.20 2.04 6.61
CA PHE A 146 18.13 0.92 6.43
C PHE A 146 19.41 1.33 5.69
N ALA A 147 19.36 2.39 4.87
CA ALA A 147 20.55 2.95 4.21
C ALA A 147 21.50 3.61 5.23
N ASP A 148 20.96 4.36 6.18
CA ASP A 148 21.76 5.04 7.21
C ASP A 148 22.32 4.06 8.25
N SER A 149 21.59 2.99 8.59
CA SER A 149 22.04 2.00 9.59
C SER A 149 23.15 1.07 9.09
N PHE A 150 23.17 0.75 7.79
CA PHE A 150 24.19 -0.12 7.19
C PHE A 150 25.31 0.65 6.46
N GLY A 151 25.19 1.97 6.30
CA GLY A 151 26.15 2.79 5.56
C GLY A 151 26.26 2.42 4.08
N LEU A 152 25.27 1.70 3.53
CA LEU A 152 25.25 1.23 2.16
C LEU A 152 24.54 2.23 1.25
N PRO A 153 24.96 2.38 -0.02
CA PRO A 153 24.31 3.29 -0.93
C PRO A 153 22.88 2.81 -1.24
N TYR A 154 21.92 3.73 -1.25
CA TYR A 154 20.49 3.44 -1.41
C TYR A 154 20.16 2.58 -2.65
N TRP A 155 20.87 2.80 -3.77
CA TRP A 155 20.66 2.03 -4.99
C TRP A 155 20.98 0.54 -4.81
N PHE A 156 22.01 0.20 -4.01
CA PHE A 156 22.37 -1.18 -3.73
C PHE A 156 21.31 -1.88 -2.88
N LEU A 157 20.80 -1.19 -1.85
CA LEU A 157 19.70 -1.67 -1.01
C LEU A 157 18.40 -1.87 -1.82
N ALA A 158 18.08 -0.94 -2.72
CA ALA A 158 16.89 -1.05 -3.57
C ALA A 158 16.98 -2.25 -4.52
N VAL A 159 18.15 -2.50 -5.13
CA VAL A 159 18.37 -3.67 -5.99
C VAL A 159 18.31 -4.96 -5.18
N LEU A 160 18.97 -5.01 -4.02
CA LEU A 160 18.92 -6.17 -3.14
C LEU A 160 17.49 -6.51 -2.71
N LEU A 161 16.72 -5.50 -2.29
CA LEU A 161 15.31 -5.65 -1.94
C LEU A 161 14.48 -6.15 -3.13
N ALA A 162 14.68 -5.59 -4.32
CA ALA A 162 13.96 -6.01 -5.52
C ALA A 162 14.27 -7.47 -5.88
N VAL A 163 15.53 -7.91 -5.75
CA VAL A 163 15.93 -9.30 -5.98
C VAL A 163 15.28 -10.23 -4.95
N LEU A 164 15.33 -9.88 -3.66
CA LEU A 164 14.69 -10.67 -2.60
C LEU A 164 13.19 -10.80 -2.82
N ILE A 165 12.51 -9.70 -3.14
CA ILE A 165 11.08 -9.71 -3.47
C ILE A 165 10.82 -10.56 -4.72
N GLY A 166 11.66 -10.46 -5.76
CA GLY A 166 11.56 -11.28 -6.97
C GLY A 166 11.65 -12.78 -6.68
N VAL A 167 12.54 -13.19 -5.77
CA VAL A 167 12.65 -14.59 -5.32
C VAL A 167 11.39 -15.02 -4.57
N VAL A 168 10.88 -14.19 -3.65
CA VAL A 168 9.64 -14.49 -2.91
C VAL A 168 8.45 -14.62 -3.87
N LEU A 169 8.33 -13.73 -4.85
CA LEU A 169 7.29 -13.77 -5.87
C LEU A 169 7.39 -15.03 -6.74
N PHE A 170 8.60 -15.42 -7.14
CA PHE A 170 8.82 -16.66 -7.89
C PHE A 170 8.39 -17.89 -7.11
N ILE A 171 8.70 -17.94 -5.80
CA ILE A 171 8.27 -19.02 -4.92
C ILE A 171 6.74 -19.02 -4.77
N LEU A 172 6.14 -17.85 -4.51
CA LEU A 172 4.69 -17.71 -4.35
C LEU A 172 3.94 -18.12 -5.61
N GLU A 173 4.45 -17.76 -6.79
CA GLU A 173 3.82 -18.14 -8.07
C GLU A 173 3.91 -19.65 -8.32
N LYS A 174 4.99 -20.29 -7.87
CA LYS A 174 5.13 -21.74 -7.96
C LYS A 174 4.20 -22.48 -7.00
N VAL A 175 3.93 -21.93 -5.82
CA VAL A 175 3.08 -22.54 -4.79
C VAL A 175 1.59 -22.29 -5.06
N SER A 176 1.23 -21.06 -5.42
CA SER A 176 -0.14 -20.65 -5.70
C SER A 176 -0.16 -19.90 -7.02
N PRO A 177 -0.50 -20.52 -8.16
CA PRO A 177 -0.51 -19.84 -9.45
C PRO A 177 -1.62 -18.79 -9.50
N TRP A 178 -1.33 -17.59 -10.02
CA TRP A 178 -2.32 -16.50 -10.05
C TRP A 178 -3.61 -16.87 -10.80
N ARG A 179 -3.52 -17.74 -11.82
CA ARG A 179 -4.67 -18.21 -12.62
C ARG A 179 -5.68 -19.01 -11.80
N VAL A 180 -5.20 -19.74 -10.79
CA VAL A 180 -6.05 -20.55 -9.92
C VAL A 180 -6.72 -19.66 -8.87
N GLU A 181 -6.00 -18.64 -8.39
CA GLU A 181 -6.48 -17.72 -7.36
C GLU A 181 -7.48 -16.68 -7.89
N MET A 182 -7.39 -16.32 -9.18
CA MET A 182 -8.30 -15.37 -9.83
C MET A 182 -9.59 -16.02 -10.35
N GLY A 183 -9.61 -17.34 -10.57
CA GLY A 183 -10.74 -18.04 -11.20
C GLY A 183 -10.73 -17.92 -12.74
N ALA A 184 -11.58 -18.71 -13.40
CA ALA A 184 -11.62 -18.82 -14.87
C ALA A 184 -12.23 -17.60 -15.60
N ASP A 185 -12.94 -16.72 -14.88
CA ASP A 185 -13.79 -15.66 -15.47
C ASP A 185 -13.20 -14.24 -15.33
N VAL A 186 -11.87 -14.11 -15.31
CA VAL A 186 -11.21 -12.81 -15.09
C VAL A 186 -11.06 -11.94 -16.34
N ASP A 187 -11.04 -12.56 -17.52
CA ASP A 187 -10.76 -11.84 -18.76
C ASP A 187 -12.04 -11.33 -19.45
N GLY A 188 -13.24 -11.72 -18.97
CA GLY A 188 -14.51 -11.41 -19.65
C GLY A 188 -14.64 -12.02 -21.05
N ASP A 189 -13.70 -12.89 -21.43
CA ASP A 189 -13.54 -13.49 -22.77
C ASP A 189 -14.31 -14.81 -22.93
N LEU A 190 -14.98 -15.26 -21.86
CA LEU A 190 -15.94 -16.36 -21.92
C LEU A 190 -17.35 -15.78 -21.82
N ALA A 191 -18.02 -15.72 -22.98
CA ALA A 191 -19.46 -15.59 -23.08
C ALA A 191 -20.14 -16.75 -22.29
N PRO A 192 -21.40 -16.55 -21.81
CA PRO A 192 -22.04 -17.42 -20.81
C PRO A 192 -22.18 -18.89 -21.22
#